data_AF-A0A832ZLD3-F1
#
_entry.id   AF-A0A832ZLD3-F1
#
_cell.length_a   1.000
_cell.length_b   1.000
_cell.length_c   1.000
_cell.angle_alpha   90.00
_cell.angle_beta   90.00
_cell.angle_gamma   90.00
#
_symmetry.space_group_name_H-M   'P 1'
#
loop_
_entity.id
_entity.type
_entity.pdbx_description
1 polymer ?
#
loop_
_entity_poly.entity_id
_entity_poly.type
_entity_poly.pdbx_seq_one_letter_code
_entity_poly.pdbx_strand_id
1 'polypeptide(L)' 'MSVVISVRIPRDLKEKMDMLRGEVNWSEEIRRFLQARVEELYRRKILEGSKGELKQTPKPSRAPTKYARRRILH' A
#
# COMPACT_ATOMS: atom_id res chain seq x y z
N MET A 1 -1.72 11.94 4.30
CA MET A 1 -0.47 12.40 3.68
C MET A 1 -0.22 11.51 2.48
N SER A 2 -0.24 12.05 1.26
CA SER A 2 0.00 11.28 0.03
C SER A 2 1.32 11.72 -0.59
N VAL A 3 2.12 10.76 -1.04
CA VAL A 3 3.39 11.00 -1.75
C VAL A 3 3.15 10.69 -3.23
N VAL A 4 3.63 11.58 -4.12
CA VAL A 4 3.56 11.38 -5.57
C VAL A 4 4.81 10.63 -6.02
N ILE A 5 4.61 9.57 -6.81
CA ILE A 5 5.69 8.86 -7.49
C ILE A 5 5.55 9.10 -9.01
N SER A 6 6.66 9.39 -9.68
CA SER A 6 6.72 9.49 -11.14
C SER A 6 7.49 8.29 -11.68
N VAL A 7 6.81 7.46 -12.47
CA VAL A 7 7.40 6.23 -13.04
C VAL A 7 7.45 6.38 -14.56
N ARG A 8 8.59 6.04 -15.17
CA ARG A 8 8.72 5.98 -16.62
C ARG A 8 8.11 4.67 -17.12
N ILE A 9 7.22 4.77 -18.11
CA ILE A 9 6.60 3.62 -18.78
C ILE A 9 6.77 3.75 -20.30
N PRO A 10 6.76 2.64 -21.04
CA PRO A 10 6.72 2.66 -22.51
C PRO A 10 5.52 3.48 -23.03
N ARG A 11 5.70 4.19 -24.14
CA ARG A 11 4.64 5.04 -24.72
C ARG A 11 3.39 4.24 -25.11
N ASP A 12 3.58 3.09 -25.76
CA ASP A 12 2.49 2.18 -26.15
C ASP A 12 1.60 1.77 -24.96
N LEU A 13 2.21 1.52 -23.79
CA LEU A 13 1.45 1.18 -22.58
C LEU A 13 0.60 2.37 -22.12
N LYS A 14 1.17 3.58 -22.15
CA LYS A 14 0.44 4.80 -21.78
C LYS A 14 -0.75 5.04 -22.71
N GLU A 15 -0.58 4.81 -24.00
CA GLU A 15 -1.66 4.95 -24.99
C GLU A 15 -2.81 3.96 -24.72
N LYS A 16 -2.49 2.68 -24.47
CA LYS A 16 -3.49 1.67 -24.08
C LYS A 16 -4.21 2.04 -22.79
N MET A 17 -3.47 2.55 -21.80
CA MET A 17 -4.07 3.02 -20.55
C MET A 17 -5.01 4.20 -20.79
N ASP A 18 -4.64 5.15 -21.64
CA ASP A 18 -5.48 6.32 -21.93
C ASP A 18 -6.74 5.93 -22.72
N MET A 19 -6.67 4.97 -23.64
CA MET A 19 -7.85 4.42 -24.33
C MET A 19 -8.87 3.81 -23.35
N LEU A 20 -8.39 3.17 -22.28
CA LEU A 20 -9.22 2.49 -21.28
C LEU A 20 -9.56 3.37 -20.07
N ARG A 21 -9.17 4.66 -20.08
CA ARG A 21 -9.35 5.56 -18.92
C ARG A 21 -10.82 5.80 -18.54
N GLY A 22 -11.75 5.60 -19.47
CA GLY A 22 -13.20 5.67 -19.22
C GLY A 22 -13.74 4.47 -18.42
N GLU A 23 -13.02 3.35 -18.41
CA GLU A 23 -13.43 2.10 -17.77
C GLU A 23 -12.61 1.81 -16.51
N VAL A 24 -11.33 2.20 -16.51
CA VAL A 24 -10.37 1.84 -15.44
C VAL A 24 -9.84 3.08 -14.73
N ASN A 25 -10.00 3.10 -13.41
CA ASN A 25 -9.32 4.08 -12.55
C ASN A 25 -7.88 3.64 -12.27
N TRP A 26 -6.97 3.98 -13.18
CA TRP A 26 -5.56 3.61 -13.10
C TRP A 26 -4.87 4.02 -11.79
N SER A 27 -5.25 5.15 -11.20
CA SER A 27 -4.67 5.59 -9.93
C SER A 27 -4.97 4.61 -8.79
N GLU A 28 -6.20 4.11 -8.74
CA GLU A 28 -6.62 3.12 -7.74
C GLU A 28 -6.05 1.73 -8.06
N GLU A 29 -6.06 1.32 -9.33
CA GLU A 29 -5.54 0.02 -9.75
C GLU A 29 -4.04 -0.12 -9.43
N ILE A 30 -3.25 0.89 -9.81
CA ILE A 30 -1.80 0.91 -9.53
C ILE A 30 -1.54 0.95 -8.03
N ARG A 31 -2.34 1.72 -7.26
CA ARG A 31 -2.19 1.77 -5.80
C ARG A 31 -2.44 0.40 -5.16
N ARG A 32 -3.53 -0.28 -5.54
CA ARG A 32 -3.88 -1.61 -5.01
C ARG A 32 -2.83 -2.64 -5.40
N PHE A 33 -2.41 -2.62 -6.65
CA PHE A 33 -1.35 -3.49 -7.15
C PHE A 33 -0.06 -3.31 -6.35
N LEU A 34 0.40 -2.06 -6.19
CA LEU A 34 1.61 -1.77 -5.42
C LEU A 34 1.48 -2.19 -3.96
N GLN A 35 0.34 -1.93 -3.32
CA GLN A 35 0.11 -2.33 -1.93
C GLN A 35 0.17 -3.85 -1.75
N ALA A 36 -0.52 -4.61 -2.60
CA ALA A 36 -0.51 -6.07 -2.55
C ALA A 36 0.88 -6.65 -2.82
N ARG A 37 1.59 -6.14 -3.84
CA ARG A 37 2.95 -6.59 -4.17
C ARG A 37 3.94 -6.27 -3.06
N VAL A 38 3.87 -5.08 -2.46
CA VAL A 38 4.75 -4.71 -1.34
C VAL A 38 4.47 -5.59 -0.13
N GLU A 39 3.20 -5.85 0.21
CA GLU A 39 2.87 -6.72 1.35
C GLU A 39 3.35 -8.16 1.14
N GLU A 40 3.17 -8.72 -0.06
CA GLU A 40 3.68 -10.05 -0.41
C GLU A 40 5.20 -10.13 -0.27
N LEU A 41 5.92 -9.17 -0.85
CA LEU A 41 7.38 -9.12 -0.80
C LEU A 41 7.88 -8.84 0.62
N TYR A 42 7.18 -8.02 1.39
CA TYR A 42 7.51 -7.73 2.77
C TYR A 42 7.33 -8.98 3.64
N ARG A 43 6.22 -9.72 3.48
CA ARG A 43 6.00 -11.01 4.16
C ARG A 43 7.07 -12.02 3.79
N ARG A 44 7.43 -12.13 2.51
CA ARG A 44 8.50 -13.03 2.05
C ARG A 44 9.84 -12.65 2.67
N LYS A 45 10.23 -11.37 2.61
CA LYS A 45 11.47 -10.89 3.23
C LYS A 45 11.48 -11.04 4.74
N ILE A 46 10.35 -10.89 5.43
CA ILE A 46 10.28 -11.18 6.87
C ILE A 46 10.50 -12.68 7.11
N LEU A 47 9.85 -13.57 6.35
CA LEU A 47 10.00 -15.01 6.54
C LEU A 47 11.44 -15.48 6.24
N GLU A 48 12.06 -14.93 5.19
CA GLU A 48 13.47 -15.18 4.85
C GLU A 48 14.41 -14.54 5.89
N GLY A 49 14.11 -13.30 6.31
CA GLY A 49 14.84 -12.56 7.35
C GLY A 49 14.58 -13.06 8.77
N SER A 50 13.59 -13.94 9.00
CA SER A 50 13.38 -14.63 10.29
C SER A 50 14.40 -15.73 10.51
N LYS A 51 15.21 -16.07 9.50
CA LYS A 51 16.50 -16.75 9.70
C LYS A 51 17.65 -15.79 10.07
N GLY A 52 17.40 -14.49 10.16
CA GLY A 52 18.44 -13.46 10.28
C GLY A 52 18.01 -12.18 11.04
N GLU A 53 17.22 -12.33 12.11
CA GLU A 53 16.87 -11.26 13.08
C GLU A 53 15.57 -10.47 12.81
N LEU A 54 14.72 -10.48 13.84
CA LEU A 54 13.51 -9.70 14.08
C LEU A 54 13.77 -8.18 14.10
N LYS A 55 14.26 -7.59 13.02
CA LYS A 55 14.63 -6.17 13.01
C LYS A 55 13.71 -5.34 12.11
N GLN A 56 12.76 -4.73 12.80
CA GLN A 56 12.21 -3.39 12.56
C GLN A 56 11.03 -3.32 11.57
N THR A 57 9.83 -3.48 12.13
CA THR A 57 8.58 -3.04 11.51
C THR A 57 8.33 -1.57 11.86
N PRO A 58 7.98 -0.72 10.89
CA PRO A 58 7.02 0.35 11.13
C PRO A 58 5.65 -0.14 10.64
N LYS A 59 4.73 -0.33 11.58
CA LYS A 59 3.32 -0.66 11.28
C LYS A 59 2.72 0.48 10.43
N PRO A 60 1.96 0.20 9.35
CA PRO A 60 1.26 1.24 8.63
C PRO A 60 0.28 1.95 9.56
N SER A 61 0.37 3.28 9.57
CA SER A 61 -0.32 4.20 10.46
C SER A 61 -1.83 3.98 10.47
N ARG A 62 -2.33 3.71 11.68
CA ARG A 62 -3.73 3.56 12.08
C ARG A 62 -4.58 4.75 11.63
N ALA A 63 -5.71 4.48 10.96
CA ALA A 63 -6.80 5.44 10.82
C ALA A 63 -7.28 5.91 12.21
N PRO A 64 -7.73 7.18 12.38
CA PRO A 64 -8.04 7.73 13.70
C PRO A 64 -9.30 7.07 14.28
N THR A 65 -9.12 6.20 15.27
CA THR A 65 -10.23 5.65 16.07
C THR A 65 -10.74 6.75 17.00
N LYS A 66 -11.82 7.43 16.62
CA LYS A 66 -12.60 8.28 17.53
C LYS A 66 -13.38 7.39 18.51
N TYR A 67 -13.54 7.91 19.73
CA TYR A 67 -14.37 7.43 20.85
C TYR A 67 -13.77 6.39 21.79
N ALA A 68 -12.94 6.86 22.73
CA ALA A 68 -12.90 6.29 24.07
C ALA A 68 -13.94 7.03 24.92
N ARG A 69 -15.12 6.43 25.14
CA ARG A 69 -16.01 6.87 26.24
C ARG A 69 -15.70 6.03 27.47
N ARG A 70 -15.46 6.77 28.54
CA ARG A 70 -14.87 6.39 29.82
C ARG A 70 -15.90 5.72 30.72
N ARG A 71 -15.41 4.77 31.53
CA ARG A 71 -15.76 4.49 32.93
C ARG A 71 -17.08 3.75 33.22
N ILE A 72 -16.93 2.53 33.75
CA ILE A 72 -17.88 1.89 34.67
C ILE A 72 -17.38 2.14 36.10
N LEU A 73 -18.38 2.29 36.98
CA LEU A 73 -18.43 2.62 38.41
C LEU A 73 -17.36 2.02 39.33
N HIS A 74 -16.97 2.81 40.34
CA HIS A 74 -16.96 2.45 41.75
C HIS A 74 -17.14 3.72 42.59
#